data_AF-A0A1V4MV06-F1
#
_entry.id   AF-A0A1V4MV06-F1
#
_cell.length_a   1.000
_cell.length_b   1.000
_cell.length_c   1.000
_cell.angle_alpha   90.00
_cell.angle_beta   90.00
_cell.angle_gamma   90.00
#
_symmetry.space_group_name_H-M   'P 1'
#
loop_
_entity.id
_entity.type
_entity.pdbx_description
1 polymer ?
#
loop_
_entity_poly.entity_id
_entity_poly.type
_entity_poly.pdbx_seq_one_letter_code
_entity_poly.pdbx_strand_id
1 'polypeptide(L)'
;MHWKEIWEKYSAEETARMETTPVEELLEDIRNGHYGQYYSIWRVVARRSSLEEAGRTLFRVLVSDADYLIRYHCAAALLELSGIEDMQPVDLSGDHGGVEDNIELVRRALEDRLGPMPCGNGDPGNPVSSLDD
;
A
#
# COMPACT_ATOMS: atom_id res chain seq x y z
N MET A 1 -30.53 -2.34 19.09
CA MET A 1 -29.61 -1.89 18.03
C MET A 1 -28.79 -3.09 17.61
N HIS A 2 -28.85 -3.47 16.35
CA HIS A 2 -28.22 -4.69 15.83
C HIS A 2 -26.74 -4.40 15.57
N TRP A 3 -25.84 -5.33 15.91
CA TRP A 3 -24.38 -5.15 15.75
C TRP A 3 -23.97 -4.69 14.35
N LYS A 4 -24.74 -5.08 13.32
CA LYS A 4 -24.55 -4.66 11.93
C LYS A 4 -24.75 -3.15 11.73
N GLU A 5 -25.79 -2.57 12.30
CA GLU A 5 -26.08 -1.13 12.19
C GLU A 5 -24.99 -0.30 12.87
N ILE A 6 -24.47 -0.80 14.00
CA ILE A 6 -23.36 -0.17 14.73
C ILE A 6 -22.08 -0.21 13.88
N TRP A 7 -21.78 -1.37 13.28
CA TRP A 7 -20.63 -1.54 12.41
C TRP A 7 -20.72 -0.64 11.17
N GLU A 8 -21.86 -0.62 10.49
CA GLU A 8 -22.10 0.22 9.30
C GLU A 8 -21.94 1.71 9.63
N LYS A 9 -22.47 2.14 10.78
CA LYS A 9 -22.31 3.52 11.25
C LYS A 9 -20.83 3.89 11.43
N TYR A 10 -20.08 3.09 12.20
CA TYR A 10 -18.68 3.42 12.48
C TYR A 10 -17.77 3.29 11.25
N SER A 11 -18.03 2.32 10.37
CA SER A 11 -17.34 2.21 9.09
C SER A 11 -17.58 3.43 8.19
N ALA A 12 -18.83 3.92 8.16
CA ALA A 12 -19.18 5.12 7.42
C ALA A 12 -18.53 6.38 8.01
N GLU A 13 -18.50 6.52 9.34
CA GLU A 13 -17.84 7.64 10.03
C GLU A 13 -16.32 7.65 9.78
N GLU A 14 -15.66 6.49 9.84
CA GLU A 14 -14.23 6.36 9.51
C GLU A 14 -13.96 6.74 8.05
N THR A 15 -14.76 6.22 7.11
CA THR A 15 -14.65 6.59 5.70
C THR A 15 -14.82 8.09 5.50
N ALA A 16 -15.86 8.69 6.08
CA ALA A 16 -16.16 10.11 5.90
C ALA A 16 -15.02 11.00 6.45
N ARG A 17 -14.42 10.62 7.57
CA ARG A 17 -13.22 11.29 8.11
C ARG A 17 -12.08 11.22 7.09
N MET A 18 -11.72 10.01 6.64
CA MET A 18 -10.62 9.80 5.70
C MET A 18 -10.84 10.50 4.35
N GLU A 19 -12.08 10.58 3.85
CA GLU A 19 -12.44 11.31 2.62
C GLU A 19 -12.15 12.82 2.71
N THR A 20 -12.05 13.37 3.92
CA THR A 20 -11.70 14.79 4.15
C THR A 20 -10.25 15.00 4.57
N THR A 21 -9.56 13.96 5.05
CA THR A 21 -8.13 14.00 5.39
C THR A 21 -7.29 14.21 4.12
N PRO A 22 -6.23 15.04 4.14
CA PRO A 22 -5.28 15.14 3.03
C PRO A 22 -4.67 13.78 2.65
N VAL A 23 -4.47 13.55 1.35
CA VAL A 23 -3.89 12.27 0.85
C VAL A 23 -2.52 12.01 1.48
N GLU A 24 -1.67 13.04 1.61
CA GLU A 24 -0.34 12.89 2.22
C GLU A 24 -0.40 12.38 3.67
N GLU A 25 -1.36 12.86 4.47
CA GLU A 25 -1.56 12.39 5.84
C GLU A 25 -2.03 10.93 5.87
N LEU A 26 -2.89 10.52 4.94
CA LEU A 26 -3.30 9.12 4.79
C LEU A 26 -2.11 8.23 4.39
N LEU A 27 -1.23 8.72 3.52
CA LEU A 27 -0.02 7.98 3.14
C LEU A 27 0.98 7.91 4.30
N GLU A 28 1.07 8.94 5.14
CA GLU A 28 1.85 8.91 6.37
C GLU A 28 1.30 7.87 7.35
N ASP A 29 -0.02 7.82 7.55
CA ASP A 29 -0.67 6.79 8.34
C ASP A 29 -0.34 5.38 7.83
N ILE A 30 -0.42 5.14 6.51
CA ILE A 30 -0.04 3.86 5.91
C ILE A 30 1.43 3.52 6.19
N ARG A 31 2.35 4.48 6.02
CA ARG A 31 3.78 4.28 6.30
C ARG A 31 4.05 3.93 7.76
N ASN A 32 3.23 4.44 8.68
CA ASN A 32 3.33 4.19 10.11
C ASN A 32 2.54 2.95 10.59
N GLY A 33 1.89 2.21 9.67
CA GLY A 33 1.10 1.03 10.02
C GLY A 33 -0.30 1.32 10.55
N HIS A 34 -0.78 2.56 10.44
CA HIS A 34 -2.09 3.01 10.92
C HIS A 34 -3.15 2.87 9.81
N TYR A 35 -3.68 1.67 9.62
CA TYR A 35 -4.59 1.38 8.49
C TYR A 35 -6.07 1.68 8.78
N GLY A 36 -6.41 2.06 10.00
CA GLY A 36 -7.80 2.14 10.47
C GLY A 36 -8.40 0.76 10.78
N GLN A 37 -9.67 0.75 11.20
CA GLN A 37 -10.35 -0.46 11.68
C GLN A 37 -11.17 -1.16 10.60
N TYR A 38 -11.59 -0.43 9.56
CA TYR A 38 -12.52 -0.91 8.54
C TYR A 38 -11.89 -0.98 7.15
N TYR A 39 -10.55 -0.98 7.07
CA TYR A 39 -9.78 -1.03 5.82
C TYR A 39 -10.16 0.06 4.81
N SER A 40 -10.81 1.12 5.27
CA SER A 40 -11.37 2.17 4.41
C SER A 40 -10.27 3.02 3.76
N ILE A 41 -9.10 3.09 4.41
CA ILE A 41 -7.95 3.85 3.94
C ILE A 41 -7.52 3.44 2.54
N TRP A 42 -7.51 2.14 2.23
CA TRP A 42 -7.06 1.61 0.94
C TRP A 42 -7.93 2.11 -0.22
N ARG A 43 -9.26 2.02 -0.04
CA ARG A 43 -10.24 2.51 -1.02
C ARG A 43 -10.19 4.03 -1.17
N VAL A 44 -10.05 4.76 -0.06
CA VAL A 44 -9.98 6.23 -0.09
C VAL A 44 -8.71 6.68 -0.81
N VAL A 45 -7.57 6.07 -0.51
CA VAL A 45 -6.30 6.36 -1.19
C VAL A 45 -6.40 6.03 -2.68
N ALA A 46 -6.90 4.86 -3.06
CA ALA A 46 -7.04 4.49 -4.47
C ALA A 46 -7.90 5.48 -5.26
N ARG A 47 -9.00 5.98 -4.67
CA ARG A 47 -9.89 6.95 -5.33
C ARG A 47 -9.37 8.38 -5.38
N ARG A 48 -8.51 8.78 -4.44
CA ARG A 48 -8.14 10.20 -4.24
C ARG A 48 -6.69 10.52 -4.58
N SER A 49 -5.85 9.51 -4.78
CA SER A 49 -4.45 9.69 -5.14
C SER A 49 -4.17 9.22 -6.56
N SER A 50 -2.98 9.55 -7.06
CA SER A 50 -2.43 8.94 -8.25
C SER A 50 -1.45 7.81 -7.94
N LEU A 51 -1.08 7.04 -8.97
CA LEU A 51 -0.02 6.05 -8.85
C LEU A 51 1.32 6.67 -8.45
N GLU A 52 1.61 7.88 -8.94
CA GLU A 52 2.81 8.65 -8.61
C GLU A 52 2.88 9.03 -7.13
N GLU A 53 1.73 9.39 -6.54
CA GLU A 53 1.65 9.77 -5.13
C GLU A 53 1.74 8.55 -4.20
N ALA A 54 0.97 7.50 -4.48
CA ALA A 54 0.76 6.40 -3.54
C ALA A 54 1.51 5.10 -3.89
N GLY A 55 1.85 4.87 -5.16
CA GLY A 55 2.26 3.56 -5.68
C GLY A 55 3.44 2.95 -4.94
N ARG A 56 4.47 3.75 -4.63
CA ARG A 56 5.65 3.28 -3.89
C ARG A 56 5.33 2.92 -2.44
N THR A 57 4.47 3.69 -1.79
CA THR A 57 4.04 3.44 -0.41
C THR A 57 3.22 2.16 -0.32
N LEU A 58 2.26 1.99 -1.23
CA LEU A 58 1.42 0.78 -1.31
C LEU A 58 2.27 -0.45 -1.64
N PHE A 59 3.19 -0.36 -2.59
CA PHE A 59 4.07 -1.49 -2.91
C PHE A 59 4.91 -1.95 -1.72
N ARG A 60 5.41 -1.02 -0.90
CA ARG A 60 6.17 -1.36 0.32
C ARG A 60 5.33 -2.15 1.34
N VAL A 61 4.05 -1.82 1.49
CA VAL A 61 3.14 -2.58 2.37
C VAL A 61 2.80 -3.93 1.75
N LEU A 62 2.60 -3.99 0.44
CA LEU A 62 2.30 -5.24 -0.26
C LEU A 62 3.41 -6.29 -0.04
N VAL A 63 4.68 -5.88 -0.07
CA VAL A 63 5.83 -6.78 0.09
C VAL A 63 6.33 -6.90 1.54
N SER A 64 5.64 -6.31 2.51
CA SER A 64 6.01 -6.43 3.92
C SER A 64 5.48 -7.73 4.55
N ASP A 65 5.77 -7.90 5.83
CA ASP A 65 5.26 -8.96 6.70
C ASP A 65 3.87 -8.64 7.31
N ALA A 66 3.16 -7.64 6.77
CA ALA A 66 1.82 -7.29 7.23
C ALA A 66 0.83 -8.45 7.03
N ASP A 67 -0.22 -8.48 7.87
CA ASP A 67 -1.25 -9.51 7.82
C ASP A 67 -1.89 -9.64 6.43
N TYR A 68 -2.32 -10.85 6.08
CA TYR A 68 -2.94 -11.16 4.78
C TYR A 68 -4.01 -10.14 4.36
N LEU A 69 -4.94 -9.78 5.26
CA LEU A 69 -6.02 -8.83 4.93
C LEU A 69 -5.49 -7.43 4.61
N ILE A 70 -4.41 -7.00 5.27
CA ILE A 70 -3.74 -5.73 4.97
C ILE A 70 -3.13 -5.78 3.58
N ARG A 71 -2.33 -6.81 3.30
CA ARG A 71 -1.72 -7.00 1.97
C ARG A 71 -2.77 -7.13 0.88
N TYR A 72 -3.88 -7.81 1.14
CA TYR A 72 -4.99 -7.98 0.20
C TYR A 72 -5.65 -6.65 -0.16
N HIS A 73 -6.02 -5.83 0.83
CA HIS A 73 -6.62 -4.53 0.54
C HIS A 73 -5.63 -3.54 -0.08
N CYS A 74 -4.36 -3.61 0.32
CA CYS A 74 -3.29 -2.86 -0.32
C CYS A 74 -3.09 -3.25 -1.78
N ALA A 75 -3.08 -4.55 -2.09
CA ALA A 75 -3.00 -5.07 -3.46
C ALA A 75 -4.16 -4.56 -4.31
N ALA A 76 -5.38 -4.57 -3.78
CA ALA A 76 -6.55 -4.04 -4.48
C ALA A 76 -6.38 -2.55 -4.84
N ALA A 77 -5.94 -1.72 -3.89
CA ALA A 77 -5.69 -0.31 -4.13
C ALA A 77 -4.57 -0.08 -5.17
N LEU A 78 -3.51 -0.88 -5.11
CA LEU A 78 -2.39 -0.76 -6.03
C LEU A 78 -2.76 -1.19 -7.46
N LEU A 79 -3.54 -2.26 -7.62
CA LEU A 79 -4.06 -2.72 -8.91
C LEU A 79 -4.99 -1.65 -9.53
N GLU A 80 -5.88 -1.06 -8.73
CA GLU A 80 -6.76 0.04 -9.17
C GLU A 80 -5.95 1.23 -9.70
N LEU A 81 -4.96 1.70 -8.93
CA LEU A 81 -4.11 2.84 -9.33
C LEU A 81 -3.20 2.54 -10.53
N SER A 82 -2.74 1.29 -10.65
CA SER A 82 -1.88 0.88 -11.77
C SER A 82 -2.67 0.60 -13.06
N GLY A 83 -3.96 0.33 -12.96
CA GLY A 83 -4.80 -0.07 -14.10
C GLY A 83 -4.50 -1.50 -14.57
N ILE A 84 -3.98 -2.35 -13.69
CA ILE A 84 -3.73 -3.76 -13.99
C ILE A 84 -5.02 -4.54 -13.70
N GLU A 85 -5.68 -5.02 -14.75
CA GLU A 85 -6.98 -5.72 -14.66
C GLU A 85 -6.85 -7.25 -14.67
N ASP A 86 -5.73 -7.77 -15.20
CA ASP A 86 -5.48 -9.22 -15.36
C ASP A 86 -5.02 -9.91 -14.06
N MET A 87 -4.94 -9.17 -12.96
CA MET A 87 -4.56 -9.69 -11.64
C MET A 87 -5.67 -9.41 -10.62
N GLN A 88 -5.82 -10.32 -9.67
CA GLN A 88 -6.68 -10.16 -8.51
C GLN A 88 -5.82 -9.84 -7.27
N PRO A 89 -6.39 -9.21 -6.23
CA PRO A 89 -5.62 -8.89 -5.03
C PRO A 89 -5.01 -10.13 -4.34
N VAL A 90 -5.68 -11.28 -4.43
CA VAL A 90 -5.17 -12.56 -3.89
C VAL A 90 -3.89 -13.02 -4.60
N ASP A 91 -3.74 -12.73 -5.89
CA ASP A 91 -2.57 -13.12 -6.69
C ASP A 91 -1.28 -12.44 -6.24
N LEU A 92 -1.41 -11.36 -5.45
CA LEU A 92 -0.31 -10.56 -4.91
C LEU A 92 -0.15 -10.68 -3.39
N SER A 93 -1.17 -11.14 -2.67
CA SER A 93 -1.22 -11.11 -1.20
C SER A 93 -1.33 -12.47 -0.55
N GLY A 94 -1.68 -13.51 -1.31
CA GLY A 94 -1.78 -14.89 -0.83
C GLY A 94 -0.43 -15.53 -0.53
N ASP A 95 -0.49 -16.76 -0.02
CA ASP A 95 0.69 -17.58 0.31
C ASP A 95 0.78 -18.81 -0.63
N HIS A 96 0.31 -18.68 -1.87
CA HIS A 96 0.38 -19.75 -2.87
C HIS A 96 1.57 -19.57 -3.82
N GLY A 97 1.90 -20.61 -4.59
CA GLY A 97 2.93 -20.52 -5.61
C GLY A 97 2.61 -19.44 -6.67
N GLY A 98 3.64 -18.72 -7.12
CA GLY A 98 3.55 -17.69 -8.17
C GLY A 98 3.35 -16.25 -7.67
N VAL A 99 3.14 -16.03 -6.37
CA VAL A 99 2.97 -14.67 -5.82
C VAL A 99 4.21 -13.80 -6.03
N GLU A 100 5.42 -14.38 -5.87
CA GLU A 100 6.68 -13.65 -6.11
C GLU A 100 6.81 -13.15 -7.55
N ASP A 101 6.41 -13.98 -8.53
CA ASP A 101 6.43 -13.61 -9.95
C ASP A 101 5.43 -12.48 -10.25
N ASN A 102 4.24 -12.53 -9.64
CA ASN A 102 3.23 -11.48 -9.80
C ASN A 102 3.67 -10.17 -9.15
N ILE A 103 4.26 -10.23 -7.95
CA ILE A 103 4.85 -9.05 -7.29
C ILE A 103 5.94 -8.44 -8.16
N GLU A 104 6.78 -9.27 -8.78
CA GLU A 104 7.84 -8.83 -9.68
C GLU A 104 7.28 -8.13 -10.94
N LEU A 105 6.18 -8.63 -11.52
CA LEU A 105 5.49 -7.98 -12.63
C LEU A 105 4.95 -6.60 -12.23
N VAL A 106 4.31 -6.50 -11.06
CA VAL A 106 3.81 -5.22 -10.53
C VAL A 106 4.98 -4.27 -10.25
N ARG A 107 6.09 -4.76 -9.69
CA ARG A 107 7.30 -3.96 -9.45
C ARG A 107 7.81 -3.33 -10.75
N ARG A 108 7.93 -4.12 -11.82
CA ARG A 108 8.38 -3.62 -13.13
C ARG A 108 7.42 -2.58 -13.69
N ALA A 109 6.12 -2.82 -13.61
CA ALA A 109 5.12 -1.85 -14.06
C ALA A 109 5.20 -0.52 -13.30
N LEU A 110 5.51 -0.56 -12.00
CA LEU A 110 5.78 0.64 -11.21
C LEU A 110 7.08 1.32 -11.63
N GLU A 111 8.15 0.57 -11.86
CA GLU A 111 9.45 1.11 -12.26
C GLU A 111 9.39 1.77 -13.65
N ASP A 112 8.65 1.19 -14.58
CA ASP A 112 8.43 1.75 -15.92
C ASP A 112 7.73 3.13 -15.87
N ARG A 113 6.85 3.33 -14.88
CA ARG A 113 6.08 4.58 -14.73
C ARG A 113 6.73 5.60 -13.81
N LEU A 114 7.32 5.14 -12.71
CA LEU A 114 7.79 5.97 -11.59
C LEU A 114 9.31 6.08 -11.55
N GLY A 115 10.03 5.32 -12.39
CA GLY A 115 11.47 5.12 -12.30
C GLY A 115 11.86 4.08 -11.23
N PRO A 116 13.17 3.77 -11.10
CA PRO A 116 13.65 2.69 -10.24
C PRO A 116 13.11 2.78 -8.81
N MET A 117 12.72 1.64 -8.24
CA MET A 117 12.41 1.55 -6.82
C MET A 117 13.71 1.66 -6.03
N PRO A 118 13.77 2.42 -4.92
CA PRO A 118 14.95 2.41 -4.07
C PRO A 118 15.13 0.97 -3.58
N CYS A 119 16.30 0.38 -3.87
CA CYS A 119 16.68 -0.92 -3.34
C CYS A 119 16.44 -0.89 -1.83
N GLY A 120 15.55 -1.75 -1.33
CA GLY A 120 15.23 -1.78 0.09
C GLY A 120 16.48 -2.10 0.91
N ASN A 121 16.92 -1.13 1.70
CA ASN A 121 17.16 -1.28 3.14
C ASN A 121 17.50 0.10 3.71
N GLY A 122 16.93 0.39 4.89
CA GLY A 122 17.52 1.41 5.74
C GLY A 122 18.94 0.96 6.08
N ASP A 123 19.92 1.74 5.64
CA ASP A 123 21.28 1.69 6.18
C ASP A 123 21.56 3.07 6.81
N PRO A 124 21.30 3.25 8.13
CA PRO A 124 21.75 4.44 8.86
C PRO A 124 23.24 4.29 9.23
N GLY A 125 24.08 3.87 8.27
CA GLY A 125 25.39 3.33 8.63
C GLY A 125 26.40 3.17 7.52
N ASN A 126 26.50 4.11 6.57
CA ASN A 126 27.71 4.21 5.76
C ASN A 126 28.29 5.63 5.74
N PRO A 127 29.23 5.97 6.63
CA PRO A 127 30.13 7.07 6.39
C PRO A 127 31.12 6.65 5.31
N VAL A 128 30.99 7.29 4.15
CA VAL A 128 32.02 7.32 3.11
C VAL A 128 33.36 7.75 3.75
N SER A 129 34.32 6.83 3.70
CA SER A 129 35.78 7.01 3.55
C SER A 129 36.45 8.26 4.14
N SER A 130 37.41 8.02 5.03
CA SER A 130 38.70 8.73 5.07
C SER A 130 39.73 7.60 5.25
N LEU A 131 40.50 7.17 4.25
CA LEU A 131 41.64 7.88 3.65
C LEU A 131 42.41 8.68 4.70
N ASP A 132 43.32 7.98 5.38
CA ASP A 132 44.56 8.56 5.85
C ASP A 132 45.68 7.56 5.51
N ASP A 133 46.74 8.12 4.93
CA ASP A 133 48.01 7.52 4.51
C ASP A 133 48.79 6.85 5.65
#